data_AF-A0A6L7ZU50-F1
#
_entry.id   AF-A0A6L7ZU50-F1
#
_cell.length_a   1.000
_cell.length_b   1.000
_cell.length_c   1.000
_cell.angle_alpha   90.00
_cell.angle_beta   90.00
_cell.angle_gamma   90.00
#
_symmetry.space_group_name_H-M   'P 1'
#
loop_
_entity.id
_entity.type
_entity.pdbx_description
1 polymer ?
#
loop_
_entity_poly.entity_id
_entity_poly.type
_entity_poly.pdbx_seq_one_letter_code
_entity_poly.pdbx_strand_id
1 'polypeptide(L)'
;MAPEARTSGWYRILSWLVVAAALYALLVAVGVVGKGFRLAFGGAEGVGALFEFATNPFIGLVLGILATALIQSSSTVTSIIVGLVAGGMPIAMAIPMVMGANFGTTVTNTLVSFGHIKRPAEFRKAFAAATIHDFFNL
;
A
#
# COMPACT_ATOMS: atom_id res chain seq x y z
N MET A 1 -10.46 6.51 -35.43
CA MET A 1 -10.14 7.82 -34.80
C MET A 1 -11.12 8.01 -33.65
N ALA A 2 -10.66 7.90 -32.40
CA ALA A 2 -11.50 8.13 -31.22
C ALA A 2 -11.65 9.65 -30.99
N PRO A 3 -12.82 10.13 -30.56
CA PRO A 3 -13.05 11.56 -30.38
C PRO A 3 -12.28 12.08 -29.17
N GLU A 4 -11.48 13.12 -29.38
CA GLU A 4 -10.83 13.88 -28.30
C GLU A 4 -11.91 14.50 -27.41
N ALA A 5 -12.05 13.95 -26.19
CA ALA A 5 -12.93 14.51 -25.18
C ALA A 5 -12.37 15.88 -24.74
N ARG A 6 -12.92 16.96 -25.31
CA ARG A 6 -12.61 18.34 -24.93
C ARG A 6 -13.14 18.57 -23.51
N THR A 7 -12.36 18.21 -22.48
CA THR A 7 -12.73 18.45 -21.08
C THR A 7 -12.85 19.96 -20.87
N SER A 8 -14.07 20.46 -20.63
CA SER A 8 -14.29 21.87 -20.35
C SER A 8 -13.47 22.32 -19.13
N GLY A 9 -13.06 23.59 -19.08
CA GLY A 9 -12.26 24.12 -17.96
C GLY A 9 -12.91 23.92 -16.59
N TRP A 10 -14.24 23.81 -16.55
CA TRP A 10 -15.02 23.51 -15.35
C TRP A 10 -14.78 22.10 -14.82
N TYR A 11 -14.69 21.09 -15.69
CA TYR A 11 -14.36 19.72 -15.28
C TYR A 11 -12.95 19.64 -14.68
N ARG A 12 -11.97 20.40 -15.20
CA ARG A 12 -10.63 20.45 -14.61
C ARG A 12 -10.66 20.99 -13.18
N ILE A 13 -11.40 22.07 -12.93
CA ILE A 13 -11.52 22.67 -11.59
C ILE A 13 -12.21 21.70 -10.63
N LEU A 14 -13.32 21.09 -11.04
CA LEU A 14 -14.01 20.07 -10.26
C LEU A 14 -13.10 18.86 -9.94
N SER A 15 -12.34 18.38 -10.91
CA SER A 15 -11.37 17.29 -10.69
C SER A 15 -10.32 17.65 -9.64
N TRP A 16 -9.76 18.86 -9.69
CA TRP A 16 -8.79 19.31 -8.69
C TRP A 16 -9.39 19.45 -7.29
N LEU A 17 -10.64 19.89 -7.17
CA LEU A 17 -11.36 19.93 -5.90
C LEU A 17 -11.59 18.53 -5.33
N VAL A 18 -11.98 17.57 -6.19
CA VAL A 18 -12.16 16.17 -5.79
C VAL A 18 -10.83 15.57 -5.33
N VAL A 19 -9.72 15.83 -6.03
CA VAL A 19 -8.39 15.39 -5.61
C VAL A 19 -8.01 15.97 -4.24
N ALA A 20 -8.21 17.28 -4.03
CA ALA A 20 -7.92 17.92 -2.75
C ALA A 20 -8.78 17.35 -1.60
N ALA A 21 -10.08 17.12 -1.85
CA ALA A 21 -10.97 16.50 -0.87
C ALA A 21 -10.57 15.06 -0.55
N ALA A 22 -10.18 14.27 -1.56
CA ALA A 22 -9.69 12.90 -1.36
C ALA A 22 -8.39 12.86 -0.54
N LEU A 23 -7.45 13.78 -0.81
CA LEU A 23 -6.22 13.92 -0.02
C LEU A 23 -6.53 14.30 1.43
N TYR A 24 -7.44 15.25 1.66
CA TYR A 24 -7.86 15.61 3.01
C TYR A 24 -8.51 14.43 3.74
N ALA A 25 -9.42 13.72 3.09
CA ALA A 25 -10.07 12.53 3.64
C ALA A 25 -9.05 11.43 4.00
N LEU A 26 -8.04 11.21 3.14
CA LEU A 26 -6.94 10.28 3.40
C LEU A 26 -6.17 10.68 4.68
N LEU A 27 -5.80 11.94 4.82
CA LEU A 27 -5.07 12.45 5.99
C LEU A 27 -5.89 12.31 7.28
N VAL A 28 -7.20 12.58 7.22
CA VAL A 28 -8.10 12.39 8.37
C VAL A 28 -8.23 10.91 8.73
N ALA A 29 -8.42 10.03 7.75
CA ALA A 29 -8.50 8.59 7.98
C ALA A 29 -7.23 8.06 8.64
N VAL A 30 -6.06 8.49 8.17
CA VAL A 30 -4.75 8.23 8.78
C VAL A 30 -4.73 8.65 10.26
N GLY A 31 -5.19 9.86 10.58
CA GLY A 31 -5.24 10.34 11.96
C GLY A 31 -6.19 9.53 12.84
N VAL A 32 -7.32 9.08 12.30
CA VAL A 32 -8.29 8.22 13.00
C VAL A 32 -7.69 6.83 13.28
N VAL A 33 -7.01 6.23 12.30
CA VAL A 33 -6.31 4.94 12.47
C VAL A 33 -5.23 5.05 13.56
N GLY A 34 -4.46 6.14 13.59
CA GLY A 34 -3.45 6.36 14.63
C GLY A 34 -4.06 6.49 16.04
N LYS A 35 -5.17 7.21 16.18
CA LYS A 35 -5.91 7.31 17.45
C LYS A 35 -6.50 5.96 17.86
N GLY A 36 -7.09 5.21 16.93
CA GLY A 36 -7.65 3.89 17.16
C GLY A 36 -6.59 2.86 17.57
N PHE A 37 -5.41 2.89 16.95
CA PHE A 37 -4.27 2.05 17.32
C PHE A 37 -3.84 2.31 18.76
N ARG A 38 -3.63 3.58 19.15
CA ARG A 38 -3.31 3.94 20.54
C ARG A 38 -4.38 3.46 21.52
N LEU A 39 -5.65 3.55 21.15
CA LEU A 39 -6.77 3.18 22.02
C LEU A 39 -6.91 1.66 22.16
N ALA A 40 -6.69 0.90 21.08
CA ALA A 40 -6.77 -0.56 21.06
C ALA A 40 -5.65 -1.24 21.88
N PHE A 41 -4.49 -0.58 21.99
CA PHE A 41 -3.31 -1.13 22.65
C PHE A 41 -2.99 -0.45 24.00
N GLY A 42 -4.00 0.06 24.71
CA GLY A 42 -3.84 0.51 26.11
C GLY A 42 -3.19 1.89 26.28
N GLY A 43 -3.35 2.79 25.31
CA GLY A 43 -2.82 4.15 25.36
C GLY A 43 -1.34 4.23 24.97
N ALA A 44 -0.64 5.29 25.41
CA ALA A 44 0.77 5.48 25.10
C ALA A 44 1.67 4.40 25.74
N GLU A 45 1.25 3.81 26.85
CA GLU A 45 2.03 2.84 27.63
C GLU A 45 2.01 1.43 27.02
N GLY A 46 0.85 0.91 26.63
CA GLY A 46 0.78 -0.42 26.00
C GLY A 46 1.30 -0.47 24.56
N VAL A 47 1.31 0.68 23.88
CA VAL A 47 2.03 0.87 22.62
C VAL A 47 3.56 0.76 22.82
N GLY A 48 4.08 1.27 23.94
CA GLY A 48 5.50 1.13 24.30
C GLY A 48 5.94 -0.33 24.51
N ALA A 49 5.12 -1.13 25.21
CA ALA A 49 5.39 -2.55 25.45
C ALA A 49 5.35 -3.41 24.16
N LEU A 50 4.52 -3.03 23.17
CA LEU A 50 4.50 -3.67 21.85
C LEU A 50 5.79 -3.40 21.05
N PHE A 51 6.43 -2.25 21.24
CA PHE A 51 7.66 -1.91 20.54
C PHE A 51 8.89 -2.63 21.06
N GLU A 52 8.87 -3.08 22.31
CA GLU A 52 9.87 -3.99 22.85
C GLU A 52 9.81 -5.38 22.21
N PHE A 53 8.63 -5.80 21.72
CA PHE A 53 8.43 -7.08 21.03
C PHE A 53 8.50 -6.98 19.49
N ALA A 54 8.28 -5.80 18.92
CA ALA A 54 8.26 -5.54 17.47
C ALA A 54 9.65 -5.47 16.80
N THR A 55 10.70 -6.00 17.43
CA THR A 55 12.09 -5.85 16.98
C THR A 55 12.46 -6.77 15.82
N ASN A 56 11.58 -7.67 15.37
CA ASN A 56 11.91 -8.56 14.26
C ASN A 56 11.49 -7.95 12.90
N PRO A 57 12.44 -7.44 12.10
CA PRO A 57 12.15 -6.83 10.80
C PRO A 57 11.52 -7.83 9.82
N PHE A 58 11.75 -9.14 9.99
CA PHE A 58 11.11 -10.16 9.14
C PHE A 58 9.58 -10.19 9.33
N ILE A 59 9.10 -9.97 10.55
CA ILE A 59 7.65 -9.91 10.83
C ILE A 59 7.06 -8.68 10.15
N GLY A 60 7.73 -7.53 10.23
CA GLY A 60 7.32 -6.31 9.52
C GLY A 60 7.22 -6.54 8.01
N LEU A 61 8.23 -7.20 7.41
CA LEU A 61 8.24 -7.55 5.99
C LEU A 61 7.03 -8.41 5.61
N VAL A 62 6.77 -9.49 6.34
CA VAL A 62 5.64 -10.40 6.07
C VAL A 62 4.30 -9.68 6.22
N LEU A 63 4.15 -8.83 7.24
CA LEU A 63 2.93 -8.02 7.40
C LEU A 63 2.70 -7.07 6.22
N GLY A 64 3.75 -6.44 5.70
CA GLY A 64 3.66 -5.59 4.50
C GLY A 64 3.25 -6.36 3.25
N ILE A 65 3.82 -7.56 3.05
CA ILE A 65 3.49 -8.46 1.93
C ILE A 65 2.02 -8.88 2.02
N LEU A 66 1.57 -9.35 3.19
CA LEU A 66 0.19 -9.81 3.40
C LEU A 66 -0.81 -8.66 3.26
N ALA A 67 -0.53 -7.50 3.86
CA ALA A 67 -1.38 -6.33 3.74
C ALA A 67 -1.55 -5.92 2.27
N THR A 68 -0.47 -5.95 1.48
CA THR A 68 -0.54 -5.62 0.06
C THR A 68 -1.19 -6.72 -0.76
N ALA A 69 -1.01 -7.99 -0.42
CA ALA A 69 -1.74 -9.07 -1.07
C ALA A 69 -3.25 -8.98 -0.82
N LEU A 70 -3.68 -8.50 0.36
CA LEU A 70 -5.10 -8.31 0.67
C LEU A 70 -5.68 -7.04 0.04
N ILE A 71 -4.97 -5.93 0.12
CA ILE A 71 -5.43 -4.61 -0.37
C ILE A 71 -5.15 -4.43 -1.87
N GLN A 72 -4.27 -5.26 -2.45
CA GLN A 72 -3.85 -5.25 -3.86
C GLN A 72 -3.20 -3.94 -4.35
N SER A 73 -2.93 -3.00 -3.43
CA SER A 73 -2.35 -1.69 -3.73
C SER A 73 -1.28 -1.35 -2.70
N SER A 74 -0.01 -1.44 -3.11
CA SER A 74 1.14 -1.10 -2.26
C SER A 74 1.14 0.37 -1.87
N SER A 75 0.70 1.28 -2.75
CA SER A 75 0.60 2.72 -2.44
C SER A 75 -0.45 3.01 -1.35
N THR A 76 -1.56 2.27 -1.35
CA THR A 76 -2.56 2.34 -0.27
C THR A 76 -1.99 1.81 1.04
N VAL A 77 -1.32 0.65 1.01
CA VAL A 77 -0.70 0.04 2.20
C VAL A 77 0.37 0.95 2.79
N THR A 78 1.25 1.51 1.97
CA THR A 78 2.28 2.46 2.40
C THR A 78 1.66 3.72 3.01
N SER A 79 0.54 4.23 2.47
CA SER A 79 -0.17 5.38 3.06
C SER A 79 -0.74 5.07 4.45
N ILE A 80 -1.25 3.85 4.65
CA ILE A 80 -1.71 3.37 5.96
C ILE A 80 -0.53 3.25 6.93
N ILE A 81 0.60 2.68 6.50
CA ILE A 81 1.82 2.56 7.33
C ILE A 81 2.33 3.94 7.75
N VAL A 82 2.40 4.91 6.83
CA VAL A 82 2.75 6.30 7.14
C VAL A 82 1.80 6.88 8.18
N GLY A 83 0.50 6.55 8.08
CA GLY A 83 -0.46 6.98 9.07
C GLY A 83 -0.32 6.34 10.45
N LEU A 84 0.08 5.07 10.49
CA LEU A 84 0.42 4.38 11.74
C LEU A 84 1.67 4.99 12.38
N VAL A 85 2.67 5.39 11.58
CA VAL A 85 3.85 6.12 12.08
C VAL A 85 3.46 7.46 12.67
N ALA A 86 2.59 8.22 12.01
CA ALA A 86 2.01 9.44 12.59
C ALA A 86 1.22 9.16 13.88
N GLY A 87 0.62 7.98 13.97
CA GLY A 87 -0.05 7.43 15.15
C GLY A 87 0.89 6.96 16.26
N GLY A 88 2.21 6.98 16.09
CA GLY A 88 3.19 6.57 17.09
C GLY A 88 3.84 5.21 16.86
N MET A 89 3.66 4.58 15.69
CA MET A 89 4.45 3.41 15.29
C MET A 89 5.92 3.81 15.00
N PRO A 90 6.93 3.08 15.53
CA PRO A 90 8.33 3.30 15.27
C PRO A 90 8.63 3.11 13.80
N ILE A 91 9.45 4.02 13.31
CA ILE A 91 10.00 3.95 11.96
C ILE A 91 10.76 2.64 11.74
N ALA A 92 11.41 2.10 12.79
CA ALA A 92 12.11 0.81 12.74
C ALA A 92 11.21 -0.37 12.33
N MET A 93 9.93 -0.34 12.70
CA MET A 93 8.93 -1.34 12.28
C MET A 93 8.31 -0.98 10.92
N ALA A 94 8.14 0.31 10.64
CA ALA A 94 7.55 0.80 9.40
C ALA A 94 8.42 0.52 8.17
N ILE A 95 9.75 0.66 8.27
CA ILE A 95 10.68 0.41 7.16
C ILE A 95 10.48 -1.00 6.56
N PRO A 96 10.60 -2.10 7.33
CA PRO A 96 10.39 -3.43 6.78
C PRO A 96 8.97 -3.67 6.29
N MET A 97 7.95 -3.04 6.89
CA MET A 97 6.57 -3.11 6.36
C MET A 97 6.41 -2.42 5.01
N VAL A 98 7.05 -1.27 4.79
CA VAL A 98 7.02 -0.59 3.48
C VAL A 98 7.77 -1.41 2.43
N MET A 99 8.93 -1.97 2.79
CA MET A 99 9.63 -2.91 1.90
C MET A 99 8.73 -4.10 1.55
N GLY A 100 8.06 -4.67 2.55
CA GLY A 100 7.11 -5.77 2.36
C GLY A 100 5.95 -5.40 1.46
N ALA A 101 5.45 -4.16 1.56
CA ALA A 101 4.38 -3.68 0.70
C ALA A 101 4.81 -3.62 -0.77
N ASN A 102 6.03 -3.21 -1.05
CA ASN A 102 6.59 -3.23 -2.41
C ASN A 102 6.76 -4.67 -2.93
N PHE A 103 7.28 -5.59 -2.10
CA PHE A 103 7.36 -7.02 -2.43
C PHE A 103 5.98 -7.66 -2.65
N GLY A 104 4.94 -7.20 -1.94
CA GLY A 104 3.60 -7.77 -2.05
C GLY A 104 2.97 -7.59 -3.43
N THR A 105 3.25 -6.48 -4.13
CA THR A 105 2.76 -6.29 -5.51
C THR A 105 3.36 -7.31 -6.47
N THR A 106 4.62 -7.68 -6.24
CA THR A 106 5.32 -8.72 -7.01
C THR A 106 4.75 -10.11 -6.81
N VAL A 107 4.40 -10.47 -5.57
CA VAL A 107 3.73 -11.74 -5.26
C VAL A 107 2.38 -11.83 -5.99
N THR A 108 1.60 -10.76 -5.98
CA THR A 108 0.31 -10.69 -6.69
C THR A 108 0.48 -10.84 -8.21
N ASN A 109 1.37 -10.07 -8.83
CA ASN A 109 1.60 -10.13 -10.27
C ASN A 109 2.09 -11.52 -10.71
N THR A 110 2.97 -12.13 -9.92
CA THR A 110 3.45 -13.50 -10.14
C THR A 110 2.30 -14.51 -10.06
N LEU A 111 1.43 -14.44 -9.04
CA LEU A 111 0.24 -15.29 -8.90
C LEU A 111 -0.72 -15.15 -10.10
N VAL A 112 -1.01 -13.91 -10.53
CA VAL A 112 -1.87 -13.62 -11.69
C VAL A 112 -1.27 -14.19 -12.98
N SER A 113 0.06 -14.10 -13.14
CA SER A 113 0.74 -14.69 -14.29
C SER A 113 0.56 -16.21 -14.33
N PHE A 114 0.69 -16.91 -13.20
CA PHE A 114 0.47 -18.35 -13.10
C PHE A 114 -0.98 -18.77 -13.41
N GLY A 115 -1.98 -17.90 -13.19
CA GLY A 115 -3.34 -18.14 -13.64
C GLY A 115 -3.47 -18.37 -15.16
N HIS A 116 -2.53 -17.88 -15.95
CA HIS A 116 -2.49 -18.02 -17.41
C HIS A 116 -1.67 -19.23 -17.90
N ILE A 117 -1.20 -20.11 -17.01
CA ILE A 117 -0.29 -21.22 -17.35
C ILE A 117 -0.85 -22.18 -18.43
N LYS A 118 -2.17 -22.29 -18.55
CA LYS A 118 -2.84 -23.11 -19.58
C LYS A 118 -2.78 -22.49 -20.98
N ARG A 119 -2.33 -21.24 -21.13
CA ARG A 119 -2.21 -20.50 -22.39
C ARG A 119 -0.78 -19.98 -22.55
N PRO A 120 0.12 -20.74 -23.18
CA PRO A 120 1.57 -20.48 -23.14
C PRO A 120 1.97 -19.13 -23.75
N ALA A 121 1.24 -18.63 -24.76
CA ALA A 121 1.49 -17.32 -25.36
C ALA A 121 1.07 -16.14 -24.44
N GLU A 122 0.01 -16.29 -23.65
CA GLU A 122 -0.45 -15.28 -22.68
C GLU A 122 0.41 -15.32 -21.41
N PHE A 123 0.76 -16.52 -20.92
CA PHE A 123 1.67 -16.71 -19.79
C PHE A 123 3.01 -16.01 -20.00
N ARG A 124 3.66 -16.21 -21.16
CA ARG A 124 4.95 -15.54 -21.47
C ARG A 124 4.86 -14.02 -21.41
N LYS A 125 3.75 -13.43 -21.88
CA LYS A 125 3.54 -11.98 -21.86
C LYS A 125 3.25 -11.48 -20.44
N ALA A 126 2.36 -12.15 -19.72
CA ALA A 126 1.99 -11.80 -18.35
C ALA A 126 3.17 -11.95 -17.38
N PHE A 127 3.95 -13.03 -17.49
CA PHE A 127 5.13 -13.28 -16.67
C PHE A 127 6.26 -12.29 -16.97
N ALA A 128 6.51 -11.96 -18.25
CA ALA A 128 7.49 -10.94 -18.61
C ALA A 128 7.08 -9.54 -18.09
N ALA A 129 5.80 -9.19 -18.21
CA ALA A 129 5.28 -7.93 -17.69
C ALA A 129 5.37 -7.85 -16.16
N ALA A 130 5.03 -8.94 -15.45
CA ALA A 130 5.21 -9.07 -14.01
C ALA A 130 6.68 -8.89 -13.62
N THR A 131 7.59 -9.62 -14.26
CA THR A 131 9.03 -9.55 -13.97
C THR A 131 9.59 -8.14 -14.15
N ILE A 132 9.25 -7.45 -15.25
CA ILE A 132 9.71 -6.07 -15.47
C ILE A 132 9.14 -5.14 -14.40
N HIS A 133 7.85 -5.27 -14.07
CA HIS A 133 7.22 -4.51 -12.99
C HIS A 133 7.95 -4.76 -11.65
N ASP A 134 8.32 -6.00 -11.36
CA ASP A 134 8.99 -6.40 -10.13
C ASP A 134 10.39 -5.79 -10.02
N PHE A 135 11.14 -5.73 -11.12
CA PHE A 135 12.46 -5.07 -11.17
C PHE A 135 12.42 -3.57 -10.88
N PHE A 136 11.31 -2.88 -11.17
CA PHE A 136 11.15 -1.46 -10.85
C PHE A 136 10.61 -1.21 -9.43
N ASN A 137 10.01 -2.23 -8.81
CA ASN A 137 9.35 -2.10 -7.51
C ASN A 137 10.21 -2.60 -6.34
N LEU A 138 11.25 -3.40 -6.63
CA LEU A 138 12.29 -3.87 -5.70
C LEU A 138 13.42 -2.84 -5.56
#